data_AF-H1PKH3-F1
#
_entry.id   AF-H1PKH3-F1
#
_cell.length_a   1.000
_cell.length_b   1.000
_cell.length_c   1.000
_cell.angle_alpha   90.00
_cell.angle_beta   90.00
_cell.angle_gamma   90.00
#
_symmetry.space_group_name_H-M   'P 1'
#
loop_
_entity.id
_entity.type
_entity.pdbx_description
1 polymer ?
#
loop_
_entity_poly.entity_id
_entity_poly.type
_entity_poly.pdbx_seq_one_letter_code
_entity_poly.pdbx_strand_id
1 'polypeptide(L)'
;MPAKSLELKHTIKLIRELDAEIEEIENEIKIIMDKINSPILTIPGISYRMGAMIIAEIGDFRQFDSPDKILAFAGMSPSTYQSGQLVNCHS
;
A
#
# COMPACT_ATOMS: atom_id res chain seq x y z
N MET A 1 -12.85 13.25 -40.80
CA MET A 1 -13.80 13.55 -39.70
C MET A 1 -13.15 14.51 -38.71
N PRO A 2 -13.40 15.82 -38.81
CA PRO A 2 -12.77 16.83 -37.95
C PRO A 2 -13.08 16.67 -36.46
N ALA A 3 -14.30 16.20 -36.12
CA ALA A 3 -14.73 15.97 -34.73
C ALA A 3 -13.84 14.97 -33.96
N LYS A 4 -13.53 13.81 -34.56
CA LYS A 4 -12.66 12.80 -33.93
C LYS A 4 -11.25 13.31 -33.65
N SER A 5 -10.71 14.19 -34.50
CA SER A 5 -9.39 14.79 -34.27
C SER A 5 -9.39 15.79 -33.11
N LEU A 6 -10.51 16.46 -32.88
CA LEU A 6 -10.69 17.40 -31.77
C LEU A 6 -10.86 16.66 -30.44
N GLU A 7 -11.67 15.60 -30.43
CA GLU A 7 -11.81 14.69 -29.28
C GLU A 7 -10.45 14.14 -28.85
N LEU A 8 -9.67 13.59 -29.78
CA LEU A 8 -8.34 13.06 -29.48
C LEU A 8 -7.39 14.12 -28.90
N LYS A 9 -7.38 15.33 -29.46
CA LYS A 9 -6.57 16.44 -28.92
C LYS A 9 -6.98 16.80 -27.50
N HIS A 10 -8.28 16.81 -27.22
CA HIS A 10 -8.79 17.10 -25.89
C HIS A 10 -8.42 16.00 -24.88
N THR A 11 -8.59 14.72 -25.25
CA THR A 11 -8.20 13.60 -24.39
C THR A 11 -6.71 13.61 -24.07
N ILE A 12 -5.84 13.89 -25.05
CA ILE A 12 -4.39 14.01 -24.80
C ILE A 12 -4.08 15.16 -23.85
N LYS A 13 -4.77 16.30 -23.99
CA LYS A 13 -4.62 17.44 -23.09
C LYS A 13 -5.01 17.05 -21.65
N LEU A 14 -6.14 16.35 -21.49
CA LEU A 14 -6.61 15.89 -20.19
C LEU A 14 -5.63 14.91 -19.53
N ILE A 15 -5.09 13.94 -20.29
CA ILE A 15 -4.08 13.01 -19.77
C ILE A 15 -2.88 13.77 -19.20
N ARG A 16 -2.38 14.78 -19.93
CA ARG A 16 -1.23 15.59 -19.47
C ARG A 16 -1.53 16.43 -18.24
N GLU A 17 -2.76 16.93 -18.11
CA GLU A 17 -3.19 17.66 -16.92
C GLU A 17 -3.24 16.73 -15.70
N LEU A 18 -3.82 15.54 -15.87
CA LEU A 18 -3.84 14.52 -14.82
C LEU A 18 -2.43 14.04 -14.42
N ASP A 19 -1.53 13.87 -15.39
CA ASP A 19 -0.13 13.51 -15.10
C ASP A 19 0.56 14.57 -14.24
N ALA A 20 0.30 15.86 -14.51
CA ALA A 20 0.86 16.95 -13.72
C ALA A 20 0.28 17.00 -12.29
N GLU A 21 -1.03 16.78 -12.14
CA GLU A 21 -1.67 16.69 -10.82
C GLU A 21 -1.13 15.50 -10.01
N ILE A 22 -0.89 14.35 -10.67
CA ILE A 22 -0.27 13.18 -10.03
C ILE A 22 1.13 13.52 -9.53
N GLU A 23 1.95 14.19 -10.33
CA GLU A 23 3.31 14.58 -9.94
C GLU A 23 3.32 15.54 -8.74
N GLU A 24 2.39 16.51 -8.71
CA GLU A 24 2.21 17.42 -7.57
C GLU A 24 1.88 16.65 -6.28
N ILE A 25 0.92 15.73 -6.35
CA ILE A 25 0.51 14.91 -5.20
C ILE A 25 1.66 13.98 -4.75
N GLU A 26 2.40 13.37 -5.67
CA GLU A 26 3.55 12.51 -5.33
C GLU A 26 4.67 13.30 -4.63
N ASN A 27 4.89 14.56 -5.01
CA ASN A 27 5.83 15.44 -4.31
C ASN A 27 5.37 15.77 -2.89
N GLU A 28 4.08 16.06 -2.68
CA GLU A 28 3.53 16.30 -1.34
C GLU A 28 3.63 15.06 -0.45
N ILE A 29 3.31 13.87 -1.00
CA ILE A 29 3.48 12.58 -0.30
C ILE A 29 4.93 12.41 0.15
N LYS A 30 5.89 12.72 -0.71
CA LYS A 30 7.32 12.64 -0.38
C LYS A 30 7.68 13.56 0.78
N ILE A 31 7.26 14.83 0.74
CA ILE A 31 7.53 15.81 1.81
C ILE A 31 6.95 15.34 3.15
N ILE A 32 5.74 14.76 3.14
CA ILE A 32 5.11 14.22 4.35
C ILE A 32 5.90 13.01 4.87
N MET A 33 6.28 12.09 3.97
CA MET A 33 7.03 10.88 4.34
C MET A 33 8.43 11.19 4.88
N ASP A 34 9.12 12.19 4.34
CA ASP A 34 10.41 12.67 4.83
C ASP A 34 10.29 13.19 6.28
N LYS A 35 9.17 13.81 6.64
CA LYS A 35 8.89 14.27 8.02
C LYS A 35 8.56 13.12 8.97
N ILE A 36 7.86 12.08 8.50
CA ILE A 36 7.56 10.89 9.29
C ILE A 36 8.85 10.12 9.61
N ASN A 37 9.83 10.15 8.70
CA ASN A 37 11.14 9.50 8.84
C ASN A 37 11.01 8.02 9.26
N SER A 38 10.06 7.32 8.64
CA SER A 38 9.77 5.92 8.93
C SER A 38 10.85 4.99 8.39
N PRO A 39 11.24 3.93 9.12
CA PRO A 39 12.16 2.92 8.62
C PRO A 39 11.59 2.12 7.43
N ILE A 40 10.31 2.26 7.08
CA ILE A 40 9.71 1.55 5.95
C ILE A 40 10.43 1.81 4.61
N LEU A 41 11.02 3.00 4.46
CA LEU A 41 11.77 3.39 3.26
C LEU A 41 13.15 2.75 3.18
N THR A 42 13.63 2.09 4.25
CA THR A 42 14.90 1.34 4.20
C THR A 42 14.73 -0.04 3.57
N ILE A 43 13.48 -0.49 3.34
CA ILE A 43 13.19 -1.78 2.73
C ILE A 43 13.42 -1.68 1.21
N PRO A 44 14.33 -2.47 0.63
CA PRO A 44 14.59 -2.44 -0.81
C PRO A 44 13.32 -2.71 -1.62
N GLY A 45 13.07 -1.87 -2.63
CA GLY A 45 11.89 -1.98 -3.48
C GLY A 45 10.65 -1.22 -2.98
N ILE A 46 10.68 -0.65 -1.76
CA ILE A 46 9.61 0.24 -1.27
C ILE A 46 9.91 1.68 -1.63
N SER A 47 9.07 2.28 -2.47
CA SER A 47 9.10 3.72 -2.79
C SER A 47 8.26 4.55 -1.82
N TYR A 48 8.42 5.88 -1.87
CA TYR A 48 7.63 6.82 -1.04
C TYR A 48 6.12 6.57 -1.12
N ARG A 49 5.58 6.42 -2.33
CA ARG A 49 4.15 6.15 -2.52
C ARG A 49 3.70 4.85 -1.87
N MET A 50 4.48 3.77 -2.03
CA MET A 50 4.14 2.47 -1.46
C MET A 50 4.28 2.46 0.07
N GLY A 51 5.34 3.08 0.59
CA GLY A 51 5.53 3.26 2.03
C GLY A 51 4.41 4.09 2.65
N ALA A 52 4.01 5.17 1.99
CA ALA A 52 2.88 6.01 2.41
C ALA A 52 1.56 5.22 2.43
N MET A 53 1.29 4.41 1.40
CA MET A 53 0.09 3.54 1.39
C MET A 53 0.10 2.55 2.55
N ILE A 54 1.22 1.89 2.83
CA ILE A 54 1.30 0.93 3.93
C ILE A 54 1.04 1.62 5.28
N ILE A 55 1.66 2.78 5.50
CA ILE A 55 1.45 3.55 6.74
C ILE A 55 0.00 4.05 6.82
N ALA A 56 -0.60 4.48 5.71
CA ALA A 56 -1.98 4.94 5.69
C ALA A 56 -2.98 3.81 5.99
N GLU A 57 -2.73 2.61 5.48
CA GLU A 57 -3.58 1.43 5.68
C GLU A 57 -3.49 0.89 7.11
N ILE A 58 -2.28 0.82 7.66
CA ILE A 58 -2.06 0.34 9.04
C ILE A 58 -2.43 1.42 10.06
N GLY A 59 -2.18 2.69 9.72
CA GLY A 59 -2.31 3.83 10.62
C GLY A 59 -1.27 3.78 11.73
N ASP A 60 -1.76 3.70 12.98
CA ASP A 60 -0.89 3.63 14.15
C ASP A 60 -0.50 2.18 14.47
N PHE A 61 0.78 1.85 14.27
CA PHE A 61 1.35 0.54 14.60
C PHE A 61 1.19 0.15 16.07
N ARG A 62 1.03 1.11 16.98
CA ARG A 62 0.83 0.85 18.42
C ARG A 62 -0.52 0.21 18.74
N GLN A 63 -1.45 0.18 17.78
CA GLN A 63 -2.71 -0.54 17.92
C GLN A 63 -2.54 -2.07 17.86
N PHE A 64 -1.37 -2.55 17.42
CA PHE A 64 -1.06 -3.96 17.31
C PHE A 64 -0.06 -4.38 18.38
N ASP A 65 -0.47 -5.29 19.28
CA ASP A 65 0.41 -5.78 20.35
C ASP A 65 1.55 -6.69 19.86
N SER A 66 1.47 -7.20 18.62
CA SER A 66 2.51 -8.04 18.02
C SER A 66 2.51 -7.95 16.48
N PRO A 67 3.67 -8.24 15.84
CA PRO A 67 3.76 -8.33 14.38
C PRO A 67 2.80 -9.35 13.77
N ASP A 68 2.54 -10.47 14.45
CA ASP A 68 1.59 -11.50 13.98
C ASP A 68 0.17 -10.95 13.84
N LYS A 69 -0.23 -10.00 14.69
CA LYS A 69 -1.54 -9.34 14.58
C LYS A 69 -1.63 -8.44 13.35
N ILE A 70 -0.52 -7.80 12.97
CA ILE A 70 -0.43 -7.04 11.71
C ILE A 70 -0.54 -7.99 10.52
N LEU A 71 0.14 -9.13 10.58
CA LEU A 71 0.07 -10.15 9.53
C LEU A 71 -1.35 -10.72 9.37
N ALA A 72 -2.04 -10.98 10.50
CA ALA A 72 -3.42 -11.42 10.51
C ALA A 72 -4.38 -10.34 9.97
N PHE A 73 -4.17 -9.07 10.34
CA PHE A 73 -4.92 -7.93 9.80
C PHE A 73 -4.75 -7.80 8.28
N ALA A 74 -3.53 -7.99 7.77
CA ALA A 74 -3.24 -8.01 6.34
C ALA A 74 -3.77 -9.27 5.62
N GLY A 75 -4.38 -10.23 6.32
CA GLY A 75 -4.86 -11.49 5.75
C GLY A 75 -3.75 -12.46 5.33
N MET A 76 -2.52 -12.22 5.78
CA MET A 76 -1.32 -12.98 5.41
C MET A 76 -0.91 -14.01 6.48
N SER A 77 -1.67 -14.09 7.58
CA SER A 77 -1.44 -15.11 8.61
C SER A 77 -1.91 -16.47 8.08
N PRO A 78 -1.04 -17.49 8.01
CA PRO A 78 -1.46 -18.82 7.61
C PRO A 78 -2.46 -19.36 8.63
N SER A 79 -3.53 -20.01 8.16
CA SER A 79 -4.43 -20.74 9.04
C SER A 79 -3.74 -22.03 9.49
N THR A 80 -3.75 -22.29 10.80
CA THR A 80 -3.30 -23.57 11.33
C THR A 80 -4.36 -24.63 11.03
N TYR A 81 -4.21 -25.34 9.91
CA TYR A 81 -5.03 -26.52 9.63
C TYR A 81 -4.39 -27.75 10.29
N GLN A 82 -4.77 -28.03 11.54
CA GLN A 82 -4.35 -29.23 12.25
C GLN A 82 -5.36 -30.36 11.98
N SER A 83 -5.06 -31.22 11.00
CA SER A 83 -5.83 -32.45 10.73
C SER A 83 -5.52 -33.59 11.71
N GLY A 84 -4.56 -33.39 12.61
CA GLY A 84 -4.16 -34.36 13.62
C GLY A 84 -5.15 -34.39 14.78
N GLN A 85 -6.19 -35.22 14.67
CA GLN A 85 -6.94 -35.72 15.81
C GLN A 85 -6.12 -36.85 16.46
N LEU A 86 -5.00 -36.51 17.11
CA LEU A 86 -4.30 -37.44 18.00
C LEU A 86 -4.72 -37.13 19.43
N VAL A 87 -5.90 -37.64 19.81
CA VAL A 87 -6.13 -38.06 21.19
C VAL A 87 -5.23 -39.27 21.41
N ASN A 88 -4.01 -39.05 21.85
CA ASN A 88 -3.14 -40.14 22.27
C ASN A 88 -3.72 -40.67 23.60
N CYS A 89 -4.65 -41.61 23.51
CA CYS A 89 -5.04 -42.45 24.64
C CYS A 89 -3.86 -43.35 24.97
N HIS A 90 -3.03 -42.96 25.93
CA HIS A 90 -2.11 -43.86 26.58
C HIS A 90 -2.27 -43.77 28.10
N SER A 91 -2.87 -44.86 28.61
CA SER A 91 -2.86 -45.46 29.96
C SER A 91 -3.45 -44.65 31.13
#